data_AF-A0A9W9YND1-F1
#
_entry.id   AF-A0A9W9YND1-F1
#
_cell.length_a   1.000
_cell.length_b   1.000
_cell.length_c   1.000
_cell.angle_alpha   90.00
_cell.angle_beta   90.00
_cell.angle_gamma   90.00
#
_symmetry.space_group_name_H-M   'P 1'
#
loop_
_entity.id
_entity.type
_entity.pdbx_description
1 polymer ?
#
loop_
_entity_poly.entity_id
_entity_poly.type
_entity_poly.pdbx_seq_one_letter_code
_entity_poly.pdbx_strand_id
1 'polypeptide(L)'
;MGLYANYDSLKQQFFARGHLTPNADFNSPEERAYTMITTNIAPQWQLFNAGNWNNLEKAMRKYATKTQHALYVFTGTGGAARNFKGNVIILNERVLAPKWYWKAVCDPIAKQSVFFLGENTIGDEGGMEGQAKCCYGKLQTRKLGVINCFSLSDAKKMFKKDFQMPVFHEKNCVPSMIGENFQSFIQTSLV
;
A
#
# COMPACT_ATOMS: atom_id res chain seq x y z
N MET A 1 -11.47 28.68 -5.68
CA MET A 1 -10.62 28.22 -6.81
C MET A 1 -10.05 26.87 -6.41
N GLY A 2 -10.52 25.77 -7.01
CA GLY A 2 -10.27 24.39 -6.53
C GLY A 2 -8.84 23.92 -6.79
N LEU A 3 -8.23 23.28 -5.79
CA LEU A 3 -6.79 23.05 -5.66
C LEU A 3 -6.21 21.79 -6.33
N TYR A 4 -6.91 21.09 -7.24
CA TYR A 4 -6.33 19.89 -7.86
C TYR A 4 -6.77 19.67 -9.31
N ALA A 5 -5.83 19.28 -10.19
CA ALA A 5 -6.16 18.62 -11.44
C ALA A 5 -6.87 17.29 -11.11
N ASN A 6 -8.12 17.13 -11.55
CA ASN A 6 -8.99 15.98 -11.29
C ASN A 6 -9.63 15.91 -9.89
N TYR A 7 -10.18 17.02 -9.37
CA TYR A 7 -11.05 17.01 -8.20
C TYR A 7 -12.52 16.82 -8.60
N ASP A 8 -13.07 15.63 -8.36
CA ASP A 8 -14.51 15.36 -8.37
C ASP A 8 -14.85 14.48 -7.15
N SER A 9 -15.31 15.12 -6.08
CA SER A 9 -15.67 14.44 -4.84
C SER A 9 -16.87 13.50 -5.00
N LEU A 10 -17.77 13.78 -5.96
CA LEU A 10 -18.91 12.90 -6.25
C LEU A 10 -18.44 11.59 -6.90
N LYS A 11 -17.34 11.64 -7.66
CA LYS A 11 -16.71 10.46 -8.28
C LYS A 11 -15.58 9.84 -7.46
N GLN A 12 -15.36 10.30 -6.23
CA GLN A 12 -14.21 9.89 -5.39
C GLN A 12 -12.84 10.10 -6.07
N GLN A 13 -12.75 11.10 -6.95
CA GLN A 13 -11.54 11.45 -7.66
C GLN A 13 -10.86 12.59 -6.90
N PHE A 14 -10.02 12.23 -5.94
CA PHE A 14 -9.20 13.18 -5.17
C PHE A 14 -8.06 12.46 -4.46
N PHE A 15 -7.11 13.23 -3.94
CA PHE A 15 -6.09 12.72 -3.03
C PHE A 15 -6.55 12.76 -1.58
N ALA A 16 -6.65 11.59 -0.98
CA ALA A 16 -6.89 11.39 0.42
C ALA A 16 -5.60 11.60 1.24
N ARG A 17 -5.80 11.79 2.54
CA ARG A 17 -4.75 11.67 3.55
C ARG A 17 -4.50 10.18 3.80
N GLY A 18 -3.68 9.54 2.96
CA GLY A 18 -3.36 8.12 3.10
C GLY A 18 -2.40 7.88 4.26
N HIS A 19 -2.85 7.15 5.28
CA HIS A 19 -2.05 6.88 6.48
C HIS A 19 -1.02 5.77 6.19
N LEU A 20 0.21 5.92 6.69
CA LEU A 20 1.24 4.88 6.58
C LEU A 20 1.04 3.82 7.66
N THR A 21 0.89 4.24 8.90
CA THR A 21 0.39 3.42 10.00
C THR A 21 -1.13 3.60 10.09
N PRO A 22 -1.92 2.57 9.78
CA PRO A 22 -3.37 2.68 9.70
C PRO A 22 -4.00 2.95 11.07
N ASN A 23 -5.03 3.79 11.08
CA ASN A 23 -5.83 4.03 12.27
C ASN A 23 -6.48 2.75 12.82
N ALA A 24 -6.89 1.85 11.92
CA ALA A 24 -7.59 0.61 12.27
C ALA A 24 -6.68 -0.48 12.85
N ASP A 25 -5.37 -0.25 12.96
CA ASP A 25 -4.45 -1.18 13.62
C ASP A 25 -4.46 -1.02 15.15
N PHE A 26 -5.10 0.04 15.67
CA PHE A 26 -5.16 0.35 17.10
C PHE A 26 -6.59 0.33 17.63
N ASN A 27 -6.74 -0.10 18.88
CA ASN A 27 -8.05 -0.22 19.54
C ASN A 27 -8.42 1.03 20.34
N SER A 28 -7.45 1.67 21.00
CA SER A 28 -7.73 2.82 21.86
C SER A 28 -7.86 4.12 21.06
N PRO A 29 -8.76 5.05 21.45
CA PRO A 29 -8.86 6.37 20.84
C PRO A 29 -7.55 7.15 20.84
N GLU A 30 -6.74 7.02 21.89
CA GLU A 30 -5.46 7.71 22.08
C GLU A 30 -4.43 7.24 21.06
N GLU A 31 -4.26 5.92 20.90
CA GLU A 31 -3.37 5.35 19.88
C GLU A 31 -3.82 5.73 18.47
N ARG A 32 -5.13 5.68 18.24
CA ARG A 32 -5.76 6.08 16.98
C ARG A 32 -5.48 7.54 16.64
N ALA A 33 -5.48 8.45 17.63
CA ALA A 33 -5.17 9.86 17.43
C ALA A 33 -3.73 10.07 16.94
N TYR A 34 -2.75 9.29 17.43
CA TYR A 34 -1.36 9.39 16.96
C TYR A 34 -1.20 9.06 15.47
N THR A 35 -2.11 8.28 14.88
CA THR A 35 -2.09 7.99 13.44
C THR A 35 -2.53 9.15 12.55
N MET A 36 -3.13 10.20 13.11
CA MET A 36 -3.70 11.33 12.36
C MET A 36 -2.69 12.46 12.09
N ILE A 37 -1.45 12.32 12.57
CA ILE A 37 -0.39 13.31 12.37
C ILE A 37 0.10 13.32 10.92
N THR A 38 0.47 14.50 10.42
CA THR A 38 0.87 14.67 9.01
C THR A 38 2.14 13.93 8.63
N THR A 39 3.02 13.64 9.59
CA THR A 39 4.23 12.81 9.38
C THR A 39 3.90 11.34 9.11
N ASN A 40 2.69 10.89 9.45
CA ASN A 40 2.17 9.56 9.14
C ASN A 40 1.30 9.56 7.87
N ILE A 41 1.23 10.66 7.13
CA ILE A 41 0.28 10.86 6.02
C ILE A 41 1.03 11.18 4.73
N ALA A 42 0.65 10.52 3.65
CA ALA A 42 1.08 10.87 2.30
C ALA A 42 -0.13 10.99 1.35
N PRO A 43 -0.06 11.82 0.29
CA PRO A 43 -1.13 11.93 -0.70
C PRO A 43 -1.42 10.59 -1.41
N GLN A 44 -2.59 10.01 -1.16
CA GLN A 44 -3.00 8.75 -1.78
C GLN A 44 -4.26 8.95 -2.62
N TRP A 45 -4.28 8.43 -3.85
CA TRP A 45 -5.46 8.48 -4.69
C TRP A 45 -6.61 7.74 -3.99
N GLN A 46 -7.76 8.40 -3.83
CA GLN A 46 -8.81 7.93 -2.94
C GLN A 46 -9.34 6.53 -3.32
N LEU A 47 -9.51 6.25 -4.63
CA LEU A 47 -9.97 4.94 -5.07
C LEU A 47 -8.98 3.82 -4.72
N PHE A 48 -7.67 4.10 -4.74
CA PHE A 48 -6.65 3.17 -4.29
C PHE A 48 -6.63 3.03 -2.76
N ASN A 49 -6.66 4.16 -2.04
CA ASN A 49 -6.70 4.23 -0.58
C ASN A 49 -7.88 3.43 -0.01
N ALA A 50 -9.10 3.73 -0.45
CA ALA A 50 -10.32 3.08 0.03
C ALA A 50 -10.52 1.67 -0.56
N GLY A 51 -9.88 1.37 -1.69
CA GLY A 51 -9.93 0.10 -2.40
C GLY A 51 -8.88 -0.90 -1.92
N ASN A 52 -8.02 -1.37 -2.82
CA ASN A 52 -7.14 -2.51 -2.55
C ASN A 52 -6.07 -2.23 -1.50
N TRP A 53 -5.68 -0.98 -1.23
CA TRP A 53 -4.79 -0.66 -0.12
C TRP A 53 -5.43 -0.94 1.24
N ASN A 54 -6.66 -0.42 1.47
CA ASN A 54 -7.45 -0.73 2.66
C ASN A 54 -7.75 -2.24 2.77
N ASN A 55 -7.99 -2.92 1.66
CA ASN A 55 -8.21 -4.37 1.68
C ASN A 55 -6.94 -5.16 2.04
N LEU A 56 -5.76 -4.73 1.59
CA LEU A 56 -4.48 -5.28 2.02
C LEU A 56 -4.30 -5.12 3.54
N GLU A 57 -4.56 -3.93 4.07
CA GLU A 57 -4.49 -3.64 5.51
C GLU A 57 -5.44 -4.51 6.33
N LYS A 58 -6.69 -4.65 5.87
CA LYS A 58 -7.66 -5.58 6.47
C LYS A 58 -7.17 -7.03 6.42
N ALA A 59 -6.57 -7.46 5.31
CA ALA A 59 -6.08 -8.84 5.16
C ALA A 59 -4.95 -9.13 6.15
N MET A 60 -3.99 -8.22 6.33
CA MET A 60 -2.90 -8.37 7.31
C MET A 60 -3.43 -8.40 8.75
N ARG A 61 -4.40 -7.53 9.10
CA ARG A 61 -5.04 -7.58 10.42
C ARG A 61 -5.76 -8.91 10.64
N LYS A 62 -6.55 -9.38 9.66
CA LYS A 62 -7.21 -10.69 9.72
C LYS A 62 -6.21 -11.83 9.90
N TYR A 63 -5.08 -11.79 9.18
CA TYR A 63 -4.00 -12.75 9.34
C TYR A 63 -3.46 -12.76 10.78
N ALA A 64 -3.07 -11.59 11.30
CA ALA A 64 -2.56 -11.44 12.66
C ALA A 64 -3.57 -11.94 13.72
N THR A 65 -4.84 -11.57 13.59
CA THR A 65 -5.90 -12.02 14.51
C THR A 65 -6.17 -13.52 14.39
N LYS A 66 -6.19 -14.09 13.18
CA LYS A 66 -6.47 -15.53 12.99
C LYS A 66 -5.34 -16.41 13.52
N THR A 67 -4.09 -15.98 13.33
CA THR A 67 -2.90 -16.72 13.75
C THR A 67 -2.49 -16.43 15.19
N GLN A 68 -2.95 -15.31 15.77
CA GLN A 68 -2.45 -14.78 17.04
C GLN A 68 -0.94 -14.47 17.01
N HIS A 69 -0.40 -14.19 15.82
CA HIS A 69 1.00 -13.80 15.65
C HIS A 69 1.16 -12.28 15.65
N ALA A 70 2.18 -11.80 16.36
CA ALA A 70 2.62 -10.41 16.24
C ALA A 70 3.34 -10.20 14.90
N LEU A 71 2.93 -9.20 14.13
CA LEU A 71 3.58 -8.83 12.87
C LEU A 71 4.43 -7.58 13.03
N TYR A 72 5.58 -7.57 12.37
CA TYR A 72 6.38 -6.37 12.18
C TYR A 72 6.10 -5.81 10.80
N VAL A 73 5.43 -4.65 10.75
CA VAL A 73 5.00 -4.01 9.50
C VAL A 73 5.73 -2.68 9.33
N PHE A 74 6.49 -2.57 8.25
CA PHE A 74 7.07 -1.30 7.82
C PHE A 74 6.29 -0.81 6.62
N THR A 75 5.76 0.41 6.69
CA THR A 75 5.06 1.06 5.57
C THR A 75 5.89 2.23 5.08
N GLY A 76 5.96 2.41 3.76
CA GLY A 76 6.59 3.59 3.19
C GLY A 76 6.03 3.95 1.83
N THR A 77 6.56 5.04 1.31
CA THR A 77 6.22 5.56 -0.02
C THR A 77 7.50 5.84 -0.80
N GLY A 78 7.38 6.09 -2.10
CA GLY A 78 8.51 6.53 -2.90
C GLY A 78 8.16 6.91 -4.34
N GLY A 79 9.14 7.48 -5.04
CA GLY A 79 8.96 8.04 -6.38
C GLY A 79 7.99 9.23 -6.43
N ALA A 80 7.67 9.66 -7.64
CA ALA A 80 6.79 10.82 -7.91
C ALA A 80 5.64 10.41 -8.83
N ALA A 81 4.40 10.53 -8.34
CA ALA A 81 3.22 10.30 -9.17
C ALA A 81 3.12 11.36 -10.27
N ARG A 82 2.61 10.94 -11.43
CA ARG A 82 2.46 11.79 -12.60
C ARG A 82 1.00 11.81 -13.05
N ASN A 83 0.55 12.95 -13.55
CA ASN A 83 -0.78 13.05 -14.16
C ASN A 83 -0.78 12.52 -15.60
N PHE A 84 -1.94 12.54 -16.26
CA PHE A 84 -2.09 12.12 -17.65
C PHE A 84 -1.23 12.87 -18.67
N LYS A 85 -0.75 14.07 -18.32
CA LYS A 85 0.17 14.86 -19.16
C LYS A 85 1.64 14.54 -18.87
N GLY A 86 1.91 13.57 -17.98
CA GLY A 86 3.26 13.21 -17.55
C GLY A 86 3.87 14.14 -16.50
N ASN A 87 3.15 15.16 -16.02
CA ASN A 87 3.68 16.12 -15.05
C ASN A 87 3.67 15.53 -13.64
N VAL A 88 4.74 15.77 -12.88
CA VAL A 88 4.82 15.42 -11.45
C VAL A 88 3.73 16.14 -10.69
N ILE A 89 3.11 15.44 -9.75
CA ILE A 89 2.00 15.98 -8.96
C ILE A 89 2.52 16.46 -7.61
N ILE A 90 2.39 17.76 -7.40
CA ILE A 90 2.72 18.43 -6.15
C ILE A 90 1.46 19.13 -5.65
N LEU A 91 0.89 18.62 -4.57
CA LEU A 91 -0.32 19.16 -3.95
C LEU A 91 -0.01 20.50 -3.29
N ASN A 92 -0.78 21.52 -3.64
CA ASN A 92 -0.61 22.90 -3.18
C ASN A 92 0.83 23.41 -3.33
N GLU A 93 1.56 22.93 -4.35
CA GLU A 93 2.98 23.26 -4.62
C GLU A 93 3.95 22.92 -3.46
N ARG A 94 3.51 22.12 -2.47
CA ARG A 94 4.28 21.85 -1.25
C ARG A 94 4.50 20.36 -1.00
N VAL A 95 3.54 19.51 -1.34
CA VAL A 95 3.58 18.09 -0.97
C VAL A 95 3.59 17.22 -2.21
N LEU A 96 4.71 16.52 -2.43
CA LEU A 96 4.84 15.56 -3.52
C LEU A 96 3.87 14.38 -3.30
N ALA A 97 3.07 14.05 -4.31
CA ALA A 97 2.33 12.81 -4.31
C ALA A 97 3.27 11.66 -4.69
N PRO A 98 3.43 10.63 -3.84
CA PRO A 98 4.33 9.51 -4.13
C PRO A 98 3.75 8.64 -5.25
N LYS A 99 4.64 8.03 -6.05
CA LYS A 99 4.25 7.04 -7.05
C LYS A 99 3.91 5.70 -6.43
N TRP A 100 4.65 5.30 -5.40
CA TRP A 100 4.59 3.98 -4.80
C TRP A 100 4.12 4.06 -3.36
N TYR A 101 3.30 3.10 -2.97
CA TYR A 101 3.05 2.73 -1.58
C TYR A 101 3.50 1.30 -1.38
N TRP A 102 4.19 1.01 -0.28
CA TRP A 102 4.69 -0.32 -0.01
C TRP A 102 4.59 -0.70 1.46
N LYS A 103 4.50 -2.01 1.71
CA LYS A 103 4.56 -2.60 3.05
C LYS A 103 5.51 -3.79 3.04
N ALA A 104 6.50 -3.78 3.91
CA ALA A 104 7.32 -4.95 4.23
C ALA A 104 6.78 -5.56 5.52
N VAL A 105 6.35 -6.82 5.47
CA VAL A 105 5.69 -7.50 6.59
C VAL A 105 6.53 -8.70 6.99
N CYS A 106 6.93 -8.79 8.25
CA CYS A 106 7.55 -9.97 8.83
C CYS A 106 6.64 -10.60 9.89
N ASP A 107 6.47 -11.91 9.78
CA ASP A 107 5.93 -12.75 10.85
C ASP A 107 7.09 -13.62 11.40
N PRO A 108 7.64 -13.27 12.58
CA PRO A 108 8.77 -13.99 13.16
C PRO A 108 8.41 -15.38 13.70
N ILE A 109 7.14 -15.62 14.03
CA ILE A 109 6.68 -16.90 14.56
C ILE A 109 6.58 -17.92 13.42
N ALA A 110 5.95 -17.51 12.32
CA ALA A 110 5.89 -18.34 11.11
C ALA A 110 7.19 -18.36 10.30
N LYS A 111 8.19 -17.55 10.68
CA LYS A 111 9.48 -17.40 10.00
C LYS A 111 9.35 -17.04 8.52
N GLN A 112 8.57 -16.01 8.22
CA GLN A 112 8.33 -15.57 6.84
C GLN A 112 8.21 -14.06 6.71
N SER A 113 8.29 -13.57 5.48
CA SER A 113 8.00 -12.19 5.15
C SER A 113 7.46 -12.04 3.76
N VAL A 114 6.77 -10.94 3.52
CA VAL A 114 6.26 -10.55 2.20
C VAL A 114 6.44 -9.05 2.03
N PHE A 115 6.87 -8.63 0.84
CA PHE A 115 6.90 -7.23 0.45
C PHE A 115 5.74 -6.95 -0.51
N PHE A 116 4.83 -6.06 -0.12
CA PHE A 116 3.70 -5.61 -0.93
C PHE A 116 3.98 -4.23 -1.54
N LEU A 117 3.57 -4.03 -2.80
CA LEU A 117 3.75 -2.78 -3.54
C LEU A 117 2.48 -2.43 -4.32
N GLY A 118 2.01 -1.20 -4.19
CA GLY A 118 0.95 -0.62 -5.02
C GLY A 118 1.38 0.69 -5.67
N GLU A 119 0.95 0.91 -6.90
CA GLU A 119 1.12 2.18 -7.60
C GLU A 119 -0.03 3.14 -7.26
N ASN A 120 0.29 4.37 -6.93
CA ASN A 120 -0.65 5.46 -6.65
C ASN A 120 -1.16 6.09 -7.95
N THR A 121 -1.78 5.28 -8.80
CA THR A 121 -2.26 5.69 -10.13
C THR A 121 -3.52 6.55 -10.02
N ILE A 122 -3.63 7.56 -10.87
CA ILE A 122 -4.61 8.65 -10.74
C ILE A 122 -5.64 8.62 -11.85
N GLY A 123 -6.89 8.93 -11.47
CA GLY A 123 -8.05 9.13 -12.33
C GLY A 123 -9.00 7.92 -12.46
N ASP A 124 -10.12 8.15 -13.15
CA ASP A 124 -10.94 7.11 -13.79
C ASP A 124 -10.60 7.10 -15.27
N GLU A 125 -9.53 6.43 -15.68
CA GLU A 125 -9.58 5.93 -17.05
C GLU A 125 -10.66 4.86 -17.07
N GLY A 126 -11.89 5.27 -17.43
CA GLY A 126 -12.99 4.40 -17.86
C GLY A 126 -12.66 3.61 -19.13
N GLY A 127 -11.39 3.22 -19.29
CA GLY A 127 -10.80 2.44 -20.37
C GLY A 127 -9.74 1.44 -19.87
N MET A 128 -9.50 1.29 -18.57
CA MET A 128 -8.87 0.07 -18.03
C MET A 128 -9.95 -0.91 -17.57
N GLU A 129 -10.79 -1.35 -18.50
CA GLU A 129 -11.46 -2.65 -18.45
C GLU A 129 -10.36 -3.73 -18.43
N GLY A 130 -9.75 -3.93 -17.28
CA GLY A 130 -8.52 -4.68 -17.20
C GLY A 130 -8.29 -5.07 -15.77
N GLN A 131 -8.72 -6.26 -15.42
CA GLN A 131 -8.22 -6.87 -14.22
C GLN A 131 -6.76 -7.28 -14.44
N ALA A 132 -5.92 -7.16 -13.42
CA ALA A 132 -4.54 -7.62 -13.46
C ALA A 132 -4.39 -8.84 -12.55
N LYS A 133 -3.77 -9.92 -13.04
CA LYS A 133 -3.28 -11.00 -12.17
C LYS A 133 -2.03 -10.51 -11.47
N CYS A 134 -2.07 -10.39 -10.15
CA CYS A 134 -0.97 -9.83 -9.37
C CYS A 134 -0.60 -10.74 -8.22
N CYS A 135 -0.47 -10.23 -6.99
CA CYS A 135 0.00 -11.01 -5.87
C CYS A 135 -0.78 -12.34 -5.73
N TYR A 136 -0.04 -13.46 -5.69
CA TYR A 136 -0.58 -14.83 -5.69
C TYR A 136 -1.57 -15.16 -6.82
N GLY A 137 -1.39 -14.53 -8.00
CA GLY A 137 -2.25 -14.71 -9.17
C GLY A 137 -3.66 -14.15 -9.01
N LYS A 138 -3.95 -13.40 -7.94
CA LYS A 138 -5.27 -12.81 -7.70
C LYS A 138 -5.55 -11.73 -8.74
N LEU A 139 -6.71 -11.86 -9.37
CA LEU A 139 -7.27 -10.90 -10.31
C LEU A 139 -7.76 -9.67 -9.53
N GLN A 140 -7.23 -8.50 -9.86
CA GLN A 140 -7.50 -7.24 -9.17
C GLN A 140 -7.94 -6.15 -10.15
N THR A 141 -8.90 -5.35 -9.73
CA THR A 141 -9.46 -4.24 -10.50
C THR A 141 -8.50 -3.05 -10.46
N ARG A 142 -7.97 -2.65 -11.62
CA ARG A 142 -7.00 -1.53 -11.72
C ARG A 142 -7.52 -0.22 -11.13
N LYS A 143 -8.83 0.06 -11.25
CA LYS A 143 -9.48 1.24 -10.67
C LYS A 143 -9.29 1.34 -9.15
N LEU A 144 -9.25 0.20 -8.45
CA LEU A 144 -9.10 0.15 -6.99
C LEU A 144 -7.62 0.08 -6.56
N GLY A 145 -6.71 0.27 -7.51
CA GLY A 145 -5.27 0.05 -7.36
C GLY A 145 -4.91 -1.43 -7.37
N VAL A 146 -3.65 -1.72 -7.71
CA VAL A 146 -3.16 -3.09 -7.87
C VAL A 146 -2.04 -3.34 -6.89
N ILE A 147 -2.15 -4.42 -6.11
CA ILE A 147 -1.15 -4.86 -5.15
C ILE A 147 -0.34 -6.02 -5.74
N ASN A 148 0.96 -5.79 -5.89
CA ASN A 148 1.96 -6.79 -6.23
C ASN A 148 2.66 -7.28 -4.96
N CYS A 149 3.23 -8.48 -5.00
CA CYS A 149 4.07 -8.97 -3.92
C CYS A 149 5.37 -9.60 -4.42
N PHE A 150 6.39 -9.49 -3.59
CA PHE A 150 7.76 -9.88 -3.85
C PHE A 150 8.40 -10.43 -2.57
N SER A 151 9.51 -11.15 -2.73
CA SER A 151 10.43 -11.35 -1.61
C SER A 151 11.04 -9.98 -1.27
N LEU A 152 11.40 -9.75 0.00
CA LEU A 152 12.04 -8.48 0.37
C LEU A 152 13.39 -8.30 -0.35
N SER A 153 14.13 -9.39 -0.55
CA SER A 153 15.41 -9.39 -1.26
C SER A 153 15.27 -8.99 -2.73
N ASP A 154 14.22 -9.44 -3.42
CA ASP A 154 14.01 -9.06 -4.82
C ASP A 154 13.47 -7.64 -4.95
N ALA A 155 12.53 -7.26 -4.07
CA ALA A 155 12.08 -5.88 -3.97
C ALA A 155 13.27 -4.92 -3.81
N LYS A 156 14.20 -5.20 -2.89
CA LYS A 156 15.42 -4.39 -2.71
C LYS A 156 16.22 -4.24 -3.98
N LYS A 157 16.41 -5.30 -4.77
CA LYS A 157 17.14 -5.21 -6.04
C LYS A 157 16.42 -4.33 -7.05
N MET A 158 15.10 -4.48 -7.16
CA MET A 158 14.25 -3.80 -8.13
C MET A 158 14.09 -2.31 -7.82
N PHE A 159 13.85 -1.96 -6.56
CA PHE A 159 13.43 -0.60 -6.15
C PHE A 159 14.47 0.15 -5.30
N LYS A 160 15.73 -0.32 -5.23
CA LYS A 160 16.83 0.37 -4.49
C LYS A 160 17.02 1.84 -4.84
N LYS A 161 16.61 2.26 -6.05
CA LYS A 161 16.70 3.65 -6.51
C LYS A 161 15.50 4.49 -6.09
N ASP A 162 14.36 3.87 -5.84
CA ASP A 162 13.10 4.54 -5.53
C ASP A 162 12.92 4.79 -4.04
N PHE A 163 13.35 3.85 -3.18
CA PHE A 163 13.21 3.95 -1.73
C PHE A 163 14.10 2.95 -0.98
N GLN A 164 14.40 3.27 0.28
CA GLN A 164 15.14 2.40 1.19
C GLN A 164 14.17 1.46 1.93
N MET A 165 14.50 0.18 1.97
CA MET A 165 13.71 -0.85 2.65
C MET A 165 14.41 -1.34 3.92
N PRO A 166 13.65 -1.75 4.95
CA PRO A 166 14.24 -2.26 6.19
C PRO A 166 15.07 -3.52 5.96
N VAL A 167 15.96 -3.83 6.89
CA VAL A 167 16.65 -5.13 6.95
C VAL A 167 15.85 -6.07 7.84
N PHE A 168 15.48 -7.22 7.31
CA PHE A 168 14.82 -8.28 8.05
C PHE A 168 15.83 -9.36 8.42
N HIS A 169 15.67 -9.92 9.62
CA HIS A 169 16.54 -10.99 10.10
C HIS A 169 16.29 -12.28 9.33
N GLU A 170 17.33 -12.90 8.78
CA GLU A 170 17.20 -14.03 7.86
C GLU A 170 16.49 -15.24 8.49
N LYS A 171 16.82 -15.57 9.74
CA LYS A 171 16.23 -16.74 10.43
C LYS A 171 14.78 -16.52 10.88
N ASN A 172 14.39 -15.26 11.09
CA ASN A 172 13.08 -14.94 11.67
C ASN A 172 12.10 -14.46 10.61
N CYS A 173 12.56 -13.92 9.48
CA CYS A 173 11.67 -13.34 8.49
C CYS A 173 11.90 -13.90 7.09
N VAL A 174 12.99 -14.65 6.84
CA VAL A 174 13.29 -15.31 5.55
C VAL A 174 13.06 -14.37 4.35
N PRO A 175 13.80 -13.25 4.25
CA PRO A 175 13.53 -12.19 3.27
C PRO A 175 13.81 -12.59 1.81
N SER A 176 14.44 -13.75 1.59
CA SER A 176 14.78 -14.29 0.27
C SER A 176 13.61 -14.94 -0.47
N MET A 177 12.49 -15.23 0.22
CA MET A 177 11.32 -15.88 -0.36
C MET A 177 10.05 -15.11 -0.03
N ILE A 178 8.99 -15.36 -0.81
CA ILE A 178 7.65 -14.83 -0.51
C ILE A 178 6.99 -15.77 0.49
N GLY A 179 6.59 -15.26 1.65
CA GLY A 179 5.76 -15.99 2.60
C GLY A 179 4.39 -16.32 2.02
N GLU A 180 3.96 -17.57 2.15
CA GLU A 180 2.70 -18.06 1.55
C GLU A 180 1.51 -17.93 2.49
N ASN A 181 1.70 -17.76 3.81
CA ASN A 181 0.56 -17.81 4.73
C ASN A 181 -0.38 -16.59 4.59
N PHE A 182 0.06 -15.51 3.94
CA PHE A 182 -0.79 -14.38 3.60
C PHE A 182 -1.70 -14.66 2.38
N GLN A 183 -1.40 -15.68 1.57
CA GLN A 183 -2.03 -15.92 0.27
C GLN A 183 -3.56 -16.02 0.37
N SER A 184 -4.09 -16.86 1.26
CA SER A 184 -5.53 -17.08 1.39
C SER A 184 -6.28 -15.80 1.83
N PHE A 185 -5.65 -14.99 2.69
CA PHE A 185 -6.21 -13.71 3.15
C PHE A 185 -6.21 -12.66 2.03
N ILE A 186 -5.15 -12.63 1.22
CA ILE A 186 -5.04 -11.73 0.07
C ILE A 186 -6.04 -12.12 -1.03
N GLN A 187 -6.13 -13.40 -1.36
CA GLN A 187 -7.02 -13.91 -2.41
C GLN A 187 -8.51 -13.67 -2.10
N THR A 188 -8.88 -13.62 -0.82
CA THR A 188 -10.25 -13.34 -0.36
C THR A 188 -10.53 -11.86 -0.12
N SER A 189 -9.51 -11.00 -0.02
CA SER A 189 -9.70 -9.58 0.34
C SER A 189 -9.52 -8.61 -0.83
N LEU A 190 -8.58 -8.88 -1.75
CA LEU A 190 -8.35 -8.00 -2.90
C LEU A 190 -9.38 -8.25 -4.00
N VAL A 191 -9.73 -7.22 -4.76
CA VAL A 191 -10.79 -7.23 -5.79
C VAL A 191 -10.37 -6.51 -7.06
#